data_AF-A0A484Y9J2-F1
#
_entry.id   AF-A0A484Y9J2-F1
#
_cell.length_a   1.000
_cell.length_b   1.000
_cell.length_c   1.000
_cell.angle_alpha   90.00
_cell.angle_beta   90.00
_cell.angle_gamma   90.00
#
_symmetry.space_group_name_H-M   'P 1'
#
loop_
_entity.id
_entity.type
_entity.pdbx_description
1 polymer ?
#
loop_
_entity_poly.entity_id
_entity_poly.type
_entity_poly.pdbx_seq_one_letter_code
_entity_poly.pdbx_strand_id
1 'polypeptide(L)'
;MQKLVERSHAEAVIRWNAQTVSARLRVLADDILYHRYPTRFNMDKPLGALEKIARQHPDNPVGQFAAWHFSRIARVLRTQRPLYPRDLMADKQKRLPLLPALKSYLSLKSPALRNAARISVMLSIASLMGMALHLPKPYWILMTVLFVTQNGYGATRVRILHRAGGTIAGLVIAGVTLHFHVPEGYTLAGMLAITLVSYLIIRKSYGWAMVGFTVTAVYTLQLLTLNGEQFIIARLVDTLIGCLIAFGGMVWLWPQWQSGLLRQKRP
;
A
#
# COMPACT_ATOMS: atom_id res chain seq x y z
N MET A 1 3.26 -42.77 -33.18
CA MET A 1 3.34 -41.69 -34.19
C MET A 1 2.12 -40.75 -34.12
N GLN A 2 0.88 -41.19 -34.41
CA GLN A 2 -0.33 -40.32 -34.41
C GLN A 2 -0.55 -39.47 -33.14
N LYS A 3 -0.50 -40.06 -31.93
CA LYS A 3 -0.66 -39.31 -30.66
C LYS A 3 0.39 -38.21 -30.43
N LEU A 4 1.61 -38.39 -30.96
CA LEU A 4 2.70 -37.39 -30.86
C LEU A 4 2.47 -36.24 -31.84
N VAL A 5 2.00 -36.55 -33.05
CA VAL A 5 1.62 -35.55 -34.07
C VAL A 5 0.41 -34.73 -33.61
N GLU A 6 -0.60 -35.36 -33.01
CA GLU A 6 -1.77 -34.66 -32.45
C GLU A 6 -1.37 -33.71 -31.30
N ARG A 7 -0.49 -34.15 -30.40
CA ARG A 7 0.05 -33.29 -29.33
C ARG A 7 0.85 -32.11 -29.88
N SER A 8 1.73 -32.34 -30.85
CA SER A 8 2.52 -31.29 -31.49
C SER A 8 1.65 -30.29 -32.26
N HIS A 9 0.59 -30.76 -32.90
CA HIS A 9 -0.36 -29.91 -33.61
C HIS A 9 -1.17 -29.03 -32.64
N ALA A 10 -1.68 -29.61 -31.56
CA ALA A 10 -2.42 -28.88 -30.54
C ALA A 10 -1.55 -27.79 -29.87
N GLU A 11 -0.30 -28.11 -29.59
CA GLU A 11 0.66 -27.14 -29.04
C GLU A 11 0.93 -25.99 -30.01
N ALA A 12 1.11 -26.28 -31.31
CA ALA A 12 1.31 -25.27 -32.34
C ALA A 12 0.11 -24.30 -32.44
N VAL A 13 -1.12 -24.82 -32.33
CA VAL A 13 -2.33 -23.97 -32.37
C VAL A 13 -2.44 -23.09 -31.13
N ILE A 14 -2.14 -23.61 -29.94
CA ILE A 14 -2.11 -22.81 -28.71
C ILE A 14 -1.05 -21.70 -28.80
N ARG A 15 0.15 -22.04 -29.30
CA ARG A 15 1.25 -21.09 -29.49
C ARG A 15 0.89 -20.00 -30.50
N TRP A 16 0.23 -20.35 -31.59
CA TRP A 16 -0.27 -19.40 -32.58
C TRP A 16 -1.31 -18.42 -31.99
N ASN A 17 -2.22 -18.92 -31.15
CA ASN A 17 -3.17 -18.07 -30.43
C ASN A 17 -2.46 -17.11 -29.45
N ALA A 18 -1.52 -17.62 -28.66
CA ALA A 18 -0.73 -16.82 -27.73
C ALA A 18 0.07 -15.72 -28.44
N GLN A 19 0.72 -16.05 -29.56
CA GLN A 19 1.48 -15.09 -30.35
C GLN A 19 0.57 -13.98 -30.90
N THR A 20 -0.59 -14.34 -31.44
CA THR A 20 -1.56 -13.37 -31.99
C THR A 20 -2.08 -12.41 -30.91
N VAL A 21 -2.42 -12.92 -29.72
CA VAL A 21 -2.81 -12.10 -28.57
C VAL A 21 -1.66 -11.19 -28.13
N SER A 22 -0.45 -11.72 -28.01
CA SER A 22 0.71 -10.95 -27.55
C SER A 22 1.08 -9.82 -28.50
N ALA A 23 1.04 -10.07 -29.82
CA ALA A 23 1.28 -9.06 -30.84
C ALA A 23 0.24 -7.94 -30.75
N ARG A 24 -1.04 -8.28 -30.58
CA ARG A 24 -2.10 -7.29 -30.44
C ARG A 24 -1.98 -6.46 -29.16
N LEU A 25 -1.58 -7.08 -28.06
CA LEU A 25 -1.34 -6.37 -26.80
C LEU A 25 -0.20 -5.34 -26.92
N ARG A 26 0.87 -5.67 -27.65
CA ARG A 26 1.96 -4.72 -27.94
C ARG A 26 1.47 -3.52 -28.74
N VAL A 27 0.75 -3.76 -29.84
CA VAL A 27 0.17 -2.69 -30.66
C VAL A 27 -0.76 -1.81 -29.82
N LEU A 28 -1.59 -2.40 -28.97
CA LEU A 28 -2.51 -1.64 -28.10
C LEU A 28 -1.74 -0.81 -27.07
N ALA A 29 -0.65 -1.33 -26.50
CA ALA A 29 0.21 -0.58 -25.59
C ALA A 29 0.89 0.61 -26.30
N ASP A 30 1.37 0.42 -27.52
CA ASP A 30 1.95 1.48 -28.35
C ASP A 30 0.89 2.53 -28.72
N ASP A 31 -0.32 2.10 -29.09
CA ASP A 31 -1.44 3.00 -29.38
C ASP A 31 -1.80 3.87 -28.17
N ILE A 32 -1.77 3.31 -26.95
CA ILE A 32 -1.98 4.07 -25.71
C ILE A 32 -0.81 5.05 -25.48
N LEU A 33 0.43 4.61 -25.65
CA LEU A 33 1.60 5.44 -25.39
C LEU A 33 1.65 6.66 -26.33
N TYR A 34 1.35 6.44 -27.61
CA TYR A 34 1.38 7.47 -28.66
C TYR A 34 0.01 8.11 -28.94
N HIS A 35 -0.99 7.85 -28.10
CA HIS A 35 -2.34 8.45 -28.17
C HIS A 35 -3.00 8.26 -29.56
N ARG A 36 -2.78 7.08 -30.17
CA ARG A 36 -3.35 6.72 -31.47
C ARG A 36 -4.68 6.01 -31.31
N TYR A 37 -5.55 6.17 -32.31
CA TYR A 37 -6.82 5.46 -32.33
C TYR A 37 -6.59 3.97 -32.61
N PRO A 38 -7.18 3.08 -31.81
CA PRO A 38 -6.99 1.66 -31.99
C PRO A 38 -7.64 1.13 -33.27
N THR A 39 -6.91 0.27 -33.97
CA THR A 39 -7.36 -0.38 -35.21
C THR A 39 -8.28 -1.58 -34.93
N ARG A 40 -9.08 -2.01 -35.91
CA ARG A 40 -9.90 -3.23 -35.76
C ARG A 40 -9.02 -4.48 -35.61
N PHE A 41 -9.35 -5.36 -34.67
CA PHE A 41 -8.67 -6.63 -34.45
C PHE A 41 -9.60 -7.81 -34.70
N ASN A 42 -9.12 -8.79 -35.47
CA ASN A 42 -9.81 -10.05 -35.69
C ASN A 42 -8.86 -11.23 -35.42
N MET A 43 -9.37 -12.25 -34.73
CA MET A 43 -8.69 -13.48 -34.37
C MET A 43 -9.57 -14.73 -34.61
N ASP A 44 -10.60 -14.64 -35.46
CA ASP A 44 -11.58 -15.71 -35.69
C ASP A 44 -10.92 -17.00 -36.22
N LYS A 45 -9.92 -16.89 -37.11
CA LYS A 45 -9.19 -18.03 -37.68
C LYS A 45 -8.42 -18.85 -36.62
N PRO A 46 -7.48 -18.27 -35.85
CA PRO A 46 -6.77 -19.02 -34.80
C PRO A 46 -7.69 -19.47 -33.67
N LEU A 47 -8.73 -18.69 -33.34
CA LEU A 47 -9.68 -19.09 -32.31
C LEU A 47 -10.52 -20.30 -32.76
N GLY A 48 -10.98 -20.30 -34.02
CA GLY A 48 -11.73 -21.43 -34.59
C GLY A 48 -10.90 -22.72 -34.68
N ALA A 49 -9.60 -22.62 -34.95
CA ALA A 49 -8.68 -23.76 -34.90
C ALA A 49 -8.58 -24.35 -33.48
N LEU A 50 -8.49 -23.48 -32.47
CA LEU A 50 -8.43 -23.89 -31.07
C LEU A 50 -9.76 -24.49 -30.58
N GLU A 51 -10.89 -23.92 -31.02
CA GLU A 51 -12.22 -24.44 -30.71
C GLU A 51 -12.46 -25.81 -31.36
N LYS A 52 -11.97 -26.02 -32.59
CA LYS A 52 -12.02 -27.33 -33.25
C LYS A 52 -11.26 -28.39 -32.45
N ILE A 53 -10.06 -28.06 -31.96
CA ILE A 53 -9.28 -28.96 -31.09
C ILE A 53 -10.01 -29.25 -29.78
N ALA A 54 -10.61 -28.23 -29.15
CA ALA A 54 -11.36 -28.39 -27.92
C ALA A 54 -12.60 -29.29 -28.10
N ARG A 55 -13.28 -29.21 -29.26
CA ARG A 55 -14.43 -30.07 -29.59
C ARG A 55 -14.02 -31.50 -29.94
N GLN A 56 -12.87 -31.70 -30.58
CA GLN A 56 -12.35 -33.02 -30.92
C GLN A 56 -11.87 -33.82 -29.71
N HIS A 57 -11.46 -33.14 -28.63
CA HIS A 57 -10.99 -33.76 -27.39
C HIS A 57 -11.77 -33.25 -26.17
N PRO A 58 -13.04 -33.63 -26.01
CA PRO A 58 -13.88 -33.17 -24.91
C PRO A 58 -13.33 -33.57 -23.54
N ASP A 59 -12.62 -34.70 -23.44
CA ASP A 59 -12.04 -35.17 -22.16
C ASP A 59 -10.76 -34.43 -21.74
N ASN A 60 -10.24 -33.53 -22.58
CA ASN A 60 -9.01 -32.79 -22.28
C ASN A 60 -9.33 -31.42 -21.65
N PRO A 61 -9.09 -31.22 -20.34
CA PRO A 61 -9.41 -29.97 -19.65
C PRO A 61 -8.55 -28.80 -20.14
N VAL A 62 -7.34 -29.06 -20.66
CA VAL A 62 -6.40 -28.01 -21.11
C VAL A 62 -6.90 -27.34 -22.40
N GLY A 63 -7.44 -28.11 -23.34
CA GLY A 63 -7.98 -27.58 -24.60
C GLY A 63 -9.19 -26.68 -24.36
N GLN A 64 -10.11 -27.12 -23.50
CA GLN A 64 -11.28 -26.33 -23.11
C GLN A 64 -10.89 -25.06 -22.34
N PHE A 65 -9.95 -25.18 -21.39
CA PHE A 65 -9.42 -24.05 -20.64
C PHE A 65 -8.80 -23.00 -21.58
N ALA A 66 -7.96 -23.44 -22.53
CA ALA A 66 -7.34 -22.55 -23.50
C ALA A 66 -8.39 -21.86 -24.38
N ALA A 67 -9.32 -22.62 -24.97
CA ALA A 67 -10.37 -22.06 -25.83
C ALA A 67 -11.23 -21.01 -25.10
N TRP A 68 -11.60 -21.28 -23.84
CA TRP A 68 -12.37 -20.34 -23.03
C TRP A 68 -11.59 -19.06 -22.70
N HIS A 69 -10.31 -19.17 -22.30
CA HIS A 69 -9.51 -17.99 -21.96
C HIS A 69 -9.18 -17.16 -23.20
N PHE A 70 -8.77 -17.79 -24.30
CA PHE A 70 -8.43 -17.11 -25.53
C PHE A 70 -9.64 -16.42 -26.18
N SER A 71 -10.83 -17.03 -26.17
CA SER A 71 -12.04 -16.38 -26.65
C SER A 71 -12.40 -15.14 -25.81
N ARG A 72 -12.21 -15.20 -24.49
CA ARG A 72 -12.47 -14.08 -23.59
C ARG A 72 -11.49 -12.92 -23.80
N ILE A 73 -10.21 -13.23 -23.98
CA ILE A 73 -9.18 -12.25 -24.31
C ILE A 73 -9.43 -11.64 -25.68
N ALA A 74 -9.73 -12.46 -26.70
CA ALA A 74 -10.05 -11.98 -28.04
C ALA A 74 -11.26 -11.04 -28.05
N ARG A 75 -12.31 -11.35 -27.25
CA ARG A 75 -13.46 -10.47 -27.09
C ARG A 75 -13.08 -9.10 -26.54
N VAL A 76 -12.20 -9.05 -25.53
CA VAL A 76 -11.72 -7.78 -24.96
C VAL A 76 -10.85 -7.01 -25.94
N LEU A 77 -9.93 -7.69 -26.63
CA LEU A 77 -9.06 -7.04 -27.61
C LEU A 77 -9.84 -6.49 -28.81
N ARG A 78 -10.96 -7.13 -29.15
CA ARG A 78 -11.85 -6.70 -30.23
C ARG A 78 -12.78 -5.56 -29.81
N THR A 79 -13.43 -5.64 -28.65
CA THR A 79 -14.41 -4.63 -28.22
C THR A 79 -13.76 -3.46 -27.49
N GLN A 80 -12.56 -3.66 -26.95
CA GLN A 80 -11.84 -2.75 -26.06
C GLN A 80 -12.67 -2.27 -24.86
N ARG A 81 -13.76 -2.98 -24.56
CA ARG A 81 -14.58 -2.73 -23.39
C ARG A 81 -14.04 -3.54 -22.23
N PRO A 82 -13.96 -2.96 -21.03
CA PRO A 82 -13.50 -3.70 -19.85
C PRO A 82 -14.43 -4.90 -19.60
N LEU A 83 -13.83 -6.06 -19.32
CA LEU A 83 -14.56 -7.31 -18.98
C LEU A 83 -15.52 -7.15 -17.80
N TYR A 84 -15.17 -6.26 -16.90
CA TYR A 84 -15.98 -5.89 -15.74
C TYR A 84 -16.09 -4.37 -15.73
N PRO A 85 -17.31 -3.81 -15.67
CA PRO A 85 -17.49 -2.40 -15.37
C PRO A 85 -17.02 -2.17 -13.93
N ARG A 86 -15.72 -1.92 -13.75
CA ARG A 86 -15.21 -1.37 -12.50
C ARG A 86 -15.47 0.12 -12.56
N ASP A 87 -16.47 0.55 -11.81
CA ASP A 87 -16.64 1.95 -11.49
C ASP A 87 -15.50 2.37 -10.55
N LEU A 88 -14.38 2.79 -11.15
CA LEU A 88 -13.21 3.32 -10.43
C LEU A 88 -13.54 4.67 -9.78
N MET A 89 -14.67 5.29 -10.14
CA MET A 89 -15.13 6.60 -9.68
C MET A 89 -16.42 6.53 -8.87
N ALA A 90 -16.87 5.34 -8.45
CA ALA A 90 -18.06 5.21 -7.58
C ALA A 90 -17.93 6.01 -6.27
N ASP A 91 -16.71 6.18 -5.74
CA ASP A 91 -16.44 6.98 -4.54
C ASP A 91 -16.45 8.51 -4.81
N LYS A 92 -16.24 8.96 -6.06
CA LYS A 92 -16.27 10.39 -6.42
C LYS A 92 -17.67 10.89 -6.76
N GLN A 93 -18.61 10.00 -7.07
CA GLN A 93 -19.88 10.39 -7.70
C GLN A 93 -20.98 10.82 -6.71
N LYS A 94 -20.89 10.52 -5.42
CA LYS A 94 -21.88 11.01 -4.44
C LYS A 94 -21.40 12.32 -3.80
N ARG A 95 -21.50 13.41 -4.54
CA ARG A 95 -21.65 14.75 -3.96
C ARG A 95 -23.02 14.83 -3.27
N LEU A 96 -23.15 14.12 -2.16
CA LEU A 96 -24.28 14.28 -1.25
C LEU A 96 -24.21 15.71 -0.68
N PRO A 97 -25.35 16.36 -0.41
CA PRO A 97 -25.34 17.61 0.35
C PRO A 97 -24.66 17.38 1.71
N LEU A 98 -24.06 18.43 2.29
CA LEU A 98 -23.25 18.35 3.52
C LEU A 98 -23.97 17.62 4.67
N LEU A 99 -25.29 17.83 4.80
CA LEU A 99 -26.11 17.27 5.88
C LEU A 99 -26.34 15.74 5.73
N PRO A 100 -26.82 15.21 4.58
CA PRO A 100 -26.88 13.76 4.34
C PRO A 100 -25.52 13.07 4.40
N ALA A 101 -24.46 13.72 3.92
CA ALA A 101 -23.11 13.18 4.00
C ALA A 101 -22.70 12.99 5.46
N LEU A 102 -22.84 14.02 6.29
CA LEU A 102 -22.52 13.97 7.73
C LEU A 102 -23.35 12.91 8.46
N LYS A 103 -24.66 12.81 8.17
CA LYS A 103 -25.53 11.75 8.74
C LYS A 103 -25.09 10.34 8.32
N SER A 104 -24.60 10.18 7.09
CA SER A 104 -24.05 8.90 6.63
C SER A 104 -22.69 8.57 7.26
N TYR A 105 -21.87 9.59 7.54
CA TYR A 105 -20.61 9.44 8.25
C TYR A 105 -20.80 9.19 9.75
N LEU A 106 -21.87 9.70 10.38
CA LEU A 106 -22.23 9.45 11.79
C LEU A 106 -22.91 8.09 12.03
N SER A 107 -23.16 7.29 10.99
CA SER A 107 -23.75 5.96 11.15
C SER A 107 -22.71 4.95 11.64
N LEU A 108 -23.04 4.14 12.65
CA LEU A 108 -22.22 3.01 13.17
C LEU A 108 -21.90 1.93 12.12
N LYS A 109 -22.60 1.98 10.96
CA LYS A 109 -22.31 1.14 9.79
C LYS A 109 -21.23 1.73 8.87
N SER A 110 -20.85 2.99 9.05
CA SER A 110 -19.85 3.67 8.21
C SER A 110 -18.42 3.25 8.60
N PRO A 111 -17.56 2.92 7.61
CA PRO A 111 -16.15 2.62 7.86
C PRO A 111 -15.39 3.82 8.44
N ALA A 112 -15.83 5.05 8.14
CA ALA A 112 -15.20 6.27 8.64
C ALA A 112 -15.36 6.42 10.17
N LEU A 113 -16.57 6.22 10.70
CA LEU A 113 -16.83 6.33 12.14
C LEU A 113 -16.10 5.25 12.94
N ARG A 114 -16.06 4.01 12.42
CA ARG A 114 -15.32 2.92 13.07
C ARG A 114 -13.83 3.22 13.14
N ASN A 115 -13.27 3.79 12.08
CA ASN A 115 -11.87 4.19 12.06
C ASN A 115 -11.59 5.36 13.02
N ALA A 116 -12.46 6.37 13.03
CA ALA A 116 -12.35 7.50 13.96
C ALA A 116 -12.47 7.07 15.43
N ALA A 117 -13.45 6.23 15.75
CA ALA A 117 -13.63 5.65 17.08
C ALA A 117 -12.42 4.82 17.50
N ARG A 118 -11.86 4.01 16.58
CA ARG A 118 -10.63 3.25 16.83
C ARG A 118 -9.46 4.16 17.18
N ILE A 119 -9.21 5.18 16.36
CA ILE A 119 -8.12 6.14 16.61
C ILE A 119 -8.35 6.86 17.94
N SER A 120 -9.59 7.25 18.25
CA SER A 120 -9.95 7.87 19.52
C SER A 120 -9.63 6.96 20.71
N VAL A 121 -10.03 5.68 20.68
CA VAL A 121 -9.72 4.72 21.75
C VAL A 121 -8.21 4.52 21.89
N MET A 122 -7.48 4.38 20.78
CA MET A 122 -6.03 4.22 20.80
C MET A 122 -5.32 5.44 21.40
N LEU A 123 -5.77 6.65 21.06
CA LEU A 123 -5.24 7.89 21.61
C LEU A 123 -5.59 8.05 23.10
N SER A 124 -6.80 7.66 23.52
CA SER A 124 -7.20 7.68 24.93
C SER A 124 -6.32 6.74 25.76
N ILE A 125 -6.07 5.52 25.29
CA ILE A 125 -5.17 4.56 25.94
C ILE A 125 -3.74 5.11 25.99
N ALA A 126 -3.24 5.68 24.87
CA ALA A 126 -1.92 6.29 24.82
C ALA A 126 -1.78 7.46 25.81
N SER A 127 -2.82 8.28 25.96
CA SER A 127 -2.85 9.38 26.91
C SER A 127 -2.84 8.88 28.36
N LEU A 128 -3.67 7.89 28.69
CA LEU A 128 -3.70 7.26 30.01
C LEU A 128 -2.36 6.63 30.39
N MET A 129 -1.74 5.90 29.47
CA MET A 129 -0.40 5.32 29.71
C MET A 129 0.67 6.40 29.87
N GLY A 130 0.63 7.46 29.05
CA GLY A 130 1.56 8.58 29.15
C GLY A 130 1.48 9.30 30.50
N MET A 131 0.27 9.47 31.06
CA MET A 131 0.07 10.04 32.39
C MET A 131 0.51 9.06 33.50
N ALA A 132 0.14 7.78 33.39
CA ALA A 132 0.45 6.78 34.41
C ALA A 132 1.95 6.56 34.60
N LEU A 133 2.72 6.57 33.50
CA LEU A 133 4.16 6.35 33.52
C LEU A 133 4.97 7.62 33.87
N HIS A 134 4.33 8.75 34.16
CA HIS A 134 4.98 10.04 34.50
C HIS A 134 6.08 10.44 33.50
N LEU A 135 5.88 10.17 32.20
CA LEU A 135 6.90 10.52 31.22
C LEU A 135 7.01 12.03 31.12
N PRO A 136 8.22 12.57 30.92
CA PRO A 136 8.44 14.01 30.85
C PRO A 136 7.61 14.69 29.74
N LYS A 137 7.22 13.94 28.70
CA LYS A 137 6.50 14.46 27.52
C LYS A 137 5.53 13.43 26.91
N PRO A 138 4.34 13.23 27.49
CA PRO A 138 3.39 12.17 27.07
C PRO A 138 2.87 12.32 25.63
N TYR A 139 2.94 13.53 25.04
CA TYR A 139 2.51 13.78 23.66
C TYR A 139 3.31 12.98 22.61
N TRP A 140 4.52 12.52 22.93
CA TRP A 140 5.36 11.74 22.01
C TRP A 140 4.79 10.35 21.70
N ILE A 141 4.12 9.73 22.68
CA ILE A 141 3.42 8.46 22.50
C ILE A 141 2.24 8.67 21.55
N LEU A 142 1.44 9.72 21.77
CA LEU A 142 0.28 10.06 20.92
C LEU A 142 0.70 10.32 19.46
N MET A 143 1.77 11.10 19.25
CA MET A 143 2.32 11.33 17.91
C MET A 143 2.81 10.05 17.24
N THR A 144 3.32 9.09 18.02
CA THR A 144 3.73 7.79 17.50
C THR A 144 2.54 6.96 17.05
N VAL A 145 1.51 6.85 17.89
CA VAL A 145 0.27 6.16 17.54
C VAL A 145 -0.34 6.75 16.27
N LEU A 146 -0.41 8.09 16.16
CA LEU A 146 -1.06 8.77 15.03
C LEU A 146 -0.34 8.54 13.69
N PHE A 147 0.99 8.69 13.65
CA PHE A 147 1.76 8.53 12.40
C PHE A 147 1.88 7.07 11.94
N VAL A 148 1.85 6.14 12.89
CA VAL A 148 1.90 4.70 12.62
C VAL A 148 0.57 4.21 12.07
N THR A 149 -0.54 4.65 12.65
CA THR A 149 -1.89 4.21 12.28
C THR A 149 -2.22 4.65 10.85
N GLN A 150 -2.56 3.70 9.99
CA GLN A 150 -2.98 3.95 8.61
C GLN A 150 -4.30 3.24 8.30
N ASN A 151 -4.96 3.65 7.20
CA ASN A 151 -6.22 3.08 6.71
C ASN A 151 -6.06 1.68 6.05
N GLY A 152 -5.16 0.84 6.58
CA GLY A 152 -4.92 -0.50 6.06
C GLY A 152 -3.97 -1.33 6.93
N TYR A 153 -4.21 -2.65 6.96
CA TYR A 153 -3.47 -3.57 7.83
C TYR A 153 -2.00 -3.70 7.40
N GLY A 154 -1.75 -3.97 6.12
CA GLY A 154 -0.37 -4.07 5.61
C GLY A 154 0.41 -2.76 5.78
N ALA A 155 -0.23 -1.63 5.53
CA ALA A 155 0.39 -0.31 5.60
C ALA A 155 0.80 0.08 7.03
N THR A 156 -0.05 -0.19 8.02
CA THR A 156 0.25 0.13 9.43
C THR A 156 1.41 -0.74 9.95
N ARG A 157 1.43 -2.05 9.65
CA ARG A 157 2.53 -2.94 10.08
C ARG A 157 3.89 -2.51 9.51
N VAL A 158 3.95 -2.16 8.22
CA VAL A 158 5.18 -1.67 7.60
C VAL A 158 5.61 -0.35 8.23
N ARG A 159 4.68 0.54 8.58
CA ARG A 159 4.99 1.78 9.30
C ARG A 159 5.46 1.55 10.73
N ILE A 160 4.90 0.59 11.47
CA ILE A 160 5.41 0.19 12.79
C ILE A 160 6.88 -0.19 12.68
N LEU A 161 7.22 -1.08 11.74
CA LEU A 161 8.59 -1.55 11.55
C LEU A 161 9.54 -0.43 11.12
N HIS A 162 9.13 0.38 10.14
CA HIS A 162 9.92 1.53 9.70
C HIS A 162 10.13 2.56 10.81
N ARG A 163 9.13 2.76 11.68
CA ARG A 163 9.24 3.68 12.79
C ARG A 163 10.14 3.14 13.89
N ALA A 164 9.94 1.89 14.31
CA ALA A 164 10.81 1.27 15.30
C ALA A 164 12.27 1.24 14.83
N GLY A 165 12.52 0.74 13.62
CA GLY A 165 13.87 0.68 13.03
C GLY A 165 14.47 2.07 12.80
N GLY A 166 13.68 3.01 12.27
CA GLY A 166 14.14 4.37 11.98
C GLY A 166 14.45 5.17 13.25
N THR A 167 13.65 4.98 14.31
CA THR A 167 13.92 5.61 15.60
C THR A 167 15.15 5.01 16.26
N ILE A 168 15.33 3.68 16.26
CA ILE A 168 16.55 3.05 16.80
C ILE A 168 17.79 3.54 16.05
N ALA A 169 17.79 3.52 14.72
CA ALA A 169 18.92 4.00 13.92
C ALA A 169 19.19 5.50 14.15
N GLY A 170 18.14 6.32 14.22
CA GLY A 170 18.26 7.75 14.51
C GLY A 170 18.80 8.03 15.91
N LEU A 171 18.41 7.24 16.91
CA LEU A 171 18.91 7.34 18.29
C LEU A 171 20.39 6.96 18.38
N VAL A 172 20.83 5.90 17.69
CA VAL A 172 22.24 5.50 17.62
C VAL A 172 23.07 6.59 16.96
N ILE A 173 22.63 7.12 15.82
CA ILE A 173 23.32 8.21 15.12
C ILE A 173 23.37 9.45 16.02
N ALA A 174 22.25 9.84 16.62
CA ALA A 174 22.20 11.00 17.51
C ALA A 174 23.12 10.83 18.73
N GLY A 175 23.11 9.67 19.38
CA GLY A 175 23.98 9.39 20.53
C GLY A 175 25.47 9.44 20.17
N VAL A 176 25.86 8.85 19.04
CA VAL A 176 27.26 8.90 18.56
C VAL A 176 27.68 10.32 18.24
N THR A 177 26.83 11.09 17.54
CA THR A 177 27.20 12.44 17.12
C THR A 177 27.13 13.46 18.28
N LEU A 178 26.30 13.23 19.31
CA LEU A 178 26.27 14.05 20.53
C LEU A 178 27.60 14.01 21.29
N HIS A 179 28.32 12.89 21.27
CA HIS A 179 29.66 12.81 21.89
C HIS A 179 30.68 13.77 21.26
N PHE A 180 30.50 14.18 20.00
CA PHE A 180 31.48 14.97 19.26
C PHE A 180 31.49 16.48 19.58
N HIS A 181 30.65 16.97 20.52
CA HIS A 181 30.66 18.37 21.00
C HIS A 181 30.91 19.41 19.88
N VAL A 182 30.17 19.28 18.78
CA VAL A 182 30.34 20.10 17.58
C VAL A 182 29.80 21.52 17.84
N PRO A 183 30.44 22.59 17.33
CA PRO A 183 29.95 23.96 17.52
C PRO A 183 28.52 24.16 16.98
N GLU A 184 27.71 24.94 17.71
CA GLU A 184 26.26 25.09 17.47
C GLU A 184 25.89 25.49 16.02
N GLY A 185 26.72 26.30 15.37
CA GLY A 185 26.49 26.74 13.98
C GLY A 185 26.50 25.59 12.97
N TYR A 186 27.41 24.63 13.14
CA TYR A 186 27.50 23.46 12.25
C TYR A 186 26.40 22.44 12.54
N THR A 187 25.98 22.31 13.81
CA THR A 187 24.86 21.43 14.16
C THR A 187 23.54 21.92 13.56
N LEU A 188 23.27 23.23 13.59
CA LEU A 188 22.05 23.80 13.01
C LEU A 188 22.00 23.64 11.48
N ALA A 189 23.12 23.87 10.79
CA ALA A 189 23.23 23.64 9.36
C ALA A 189 23.03 22.16 8.99
N GLY A 190 23.62 21.24 9.77
CA GLY A 190 23.44 19.80 9.62
C GLY A 190 21.99 19.36 9.82
N MET A 191 21.31 19.86 10.85
CA MET A 191 19.89 19.58 11.10
C MET A 191 19.00 20.05 9.95
N LEU A 192 19.25 21.24 9.41
CA LEU A 192 18.49 21.77 8.29
C LEU A 192 18.64 20.88 7.05
N ALA A 193 19.88 20.48 6.72
CA ALA A 193 20.17 19.59 5.61
C ALA A 193 19.51 18.21 5.79
N ILE A 194 19.65 17.60 6.98
CA ILE A 194 19.05 16.29 7.30
C ILE A 194 17.53 16.35 7.19
N THR A 195 16.91 17.42 7.69
CA THR A 195 15.45 17.60 7.64
C THR A 195 14.96 17.78 6.20
N LEU A 196 15.67 18.57 5.40
CA LEU A 196 15.34 18.79 3.99
C LEU A 196 15.42 17.48 3.19
N VAL A 197 16.51 16.73 3.35
CA VAL A 197 16.70 15.42 2.70
C VAL A 197 15.63 14.43 3.15
N SER A 198 15.31 14.40 4.44
CA SER A 198 14.24 13.53 4.98
C SER A 198 12.88 13.85 4.38
N TYR A 199 12.57 15.14 4.19
CA TYR A 199 11.32 15.57 3.59
C TYR A 199 11.23 15.18 2.11
N LEU A 200 12.33 15.27 1.36
CA LEU A 200 12.38 14.84 -0.05
C LEU A 200 12.20 13.33 -0.20
N ILE A 201 12.74 12.56 0.74
CA ILE A 201 12.76 11.09 0.68
C ILE A 201 11.48 10.47 1.27
N ILE A 202 10.65 11.22 2.00
CA ILE A 202 9.43 10.70 2.67
C ILE A 202 8.49 9.93 1.73
N ARG A 203 8.40 10.34 0.45
CA ARG A 203 7.57 9.68 -0.57
C ARG A 203 8.21 8.42 -1.17
N LYS A 204 9.54 8.30 -1.11
CA LYS A 204 10.31 7.15 -1.64
C LYS A 204 10.59 6.09 -0.57
N SER A 205 11.06 6.50 0.61
CA SER A 205 11.39 5.58 1.69
C SER A 205 11.07 6.19 3.06
N TYR A 206 9.88 5.86 3.56
CA TYR A 206 9.36 6.38 4.82
C TYR A 206 10.28 6.09 6.02
N GLY A 207 10.93 4.92 6.07
CA GLY A 207 11.85 4.56 7.15
C GLY A 207 13.06 5.49 7.25
N TRP A 208 13.70 5.81 6.12
CA TRP A 208 14.85 6.71 6.07
C TRP A 208 14.47 8.15 6.42
N ALA A 209 13.30 8.61 5.99
CA ALA A 209 12.80 9.92 6.40
C ALA A 209 12.55 9.99 7.92
N MET A 210 12.04 8.91 8.53
CA MET A 210 11.82 8.84 9.97
C MET A 210 13.12 8.87 10.78
N VAL A 211 14.22 8.31 10.26
CA VAL A 211 15.55 8.42 10.89
C VAL A 211 15.93 9.88 11.03
N GLY A 212 15.92 10.64 9.93
CA GLY A 212 16.33 12.04 9.96
C GLY A 212 15.40 12.92 10.79
N PHE A 213 14.07 12.70 10.75
CA PHE A 213 13.15 13.40 11.66
C PHE A 213 13.44 13.09 13.14
N THR A 214 13.81 11.86 13.47
CA THR A 214 14.15 11.49 14.85
C THR A 214 15.45 12.15 15.28
N VAL A 215 16.48 12.14 14.42
CA VAL A 215 17.76 12.82 14.66
C VAL A 215 17.53 14.31 14.89
N THR A 216 16.83 15.00 13.97
CA THR A 216 16.50 16.42 14.14
C THR A 216 15.74 16.68 15.44
N ALA A 217 14.74 15.85 15.77
CA ALA A 217 13.98 16.03 17.00
C ALA A 217 14.84 15.88 18.28
N VAL A 218 15.75 14.91 18.32
CA VAL A 218 16.67 14.71 19.45
C VAL A 218 17.64 15.90 19.58
N TYR A 219 18.21 16.38 18.46
CA TYR A 219 19.06 17.56 18.48
C TYR A 219 18.33 18.83 18.91
N THR A 220 17.10 19.06 18.44
CA THR A 220 16.31 20.20 18.91
C THR A 220 16.10 20.15 20.42
N LEU A 221 15.86 18.96 20.99
CA LEU A 221 15.73 18.79 22.43
C LEU A 221 17.05 18.98 23.18
N GLN A 222 18.18 18.51 22.62
CA GLN A 222 19.52 18.79 23.16
C GLN A 222 19.75 20.30 23.29
N LEU A 223 19.49 21.08 22.25
CA LEU A 223 19.67 22.53 22.28
C LEU A 223 18.73 23.21 23.29
N LEU A 224 17.49 22.71 23.45
CA LEU A 224 16.51 23.33 24.34
C LEU A 224 16.68 23.01 25.83
N THR A 225 17.21 21.82 26.17
CA THR A 225 17.21 21.30 27.55
C THR A 225 18.59 20.88 28.06
N LEU A 226 19.64 21.01 27.24
CA LEU A 226 21.05 20.65 27.53
C LEU A 226 21.29 19.20 28.01
N ASN A 227 20.27 18.31 27.99
CA ASN A 227 20.33 16.95 28.53
C ASN A 227 19.73 15.90 27.56
N GLY A 228 20.07 15.97 26.28
CA GLY A 228 19.53 15.08 25.25
C GLY A 228 19.86 13.60 25.43
N GLU A 229 20.91 13.25 26.18
CA GLU A 229 21.24 11.85 26.51
C GLU A 229 20.11 11.14 27.28
N GLN A 230 19.49 11.81 28.25
CA GLN A 230 18.36 11.26 29.01
C GLN A 230 17.10 11.12 28.12
N PHE A 231 16.95 11.99 27.13
CA PHE A 231 15.83 11.95 26.19
C PHE A 231 15.95 10.82 25.16
N ILE A 232 17.15 10.31 24.88
CA ILE A 232 17.35 9.15 23.98
C ILE A 232 16.59 7.93 24.53
N ILE A 233 16.78 7.61 25.81
CA ILE A 233 16.13 6.47 26.46
C ILE A 233 14.61 6.68 26.54
N ALA A 234 14.18 7.88 26.96
CA ALA A 234 12.76 8.23 27.02
C ALA A 234 12.08 8.07 25.65
N ARG A 235 12.76 8.48 24.56
CA ARG A 235 12.23 8.39 23.20
C ARG A 235 12.10 6.95 22.70
N LEU A 236 13.04 6.08 23.08
CA LEU A 236 12.96 4.66 22.78
C LEU A 236 11.73 4.03 23.46
N VAL A 237 11.55 4.30 24.75
CA VAL A 237 10.41 3.83 25.55
C VAL A 237 9.09 4.35 24.98
N ASP A 238 9.00 5.65 24.69
CA ASP A 238 7.83 6.27 24.04
C ASP A 238 7.45 5.58 22.74
N THR A 239 8.45 5.28 21.91
CA THR A 239 8.25 4.70 20.59
C THR A 239 7.81 3.25 20.68
N LEU A 240 8.40 2.47 21.58
CA LEU A 240 8.00 1.09 21.83
C LEU A 240 6.56 1.00 22.37
N ILE A 241 6.22 1.84 23.35
CA ILE A 241 4.86 1.91 23.91
C ILE A 241 3.87 2.33 22.82
N GLY A 242 4.18 3.39 22.06
CA GLY A 242 3.32 3.86 20.97
C GLY A 242 3.11 2.80 19.89
N CYS A 243 4.16 2.05 19.52
CA CYS A 243 4.08 0.93 18.58
C CYS A 243 3.26 -0.24 19.16
N LEU A 244 3.39 -0.55 20.44
CA LEU A 244 2.64 -1.63 21.10
C LEU A 244 1.14 -1.31 21.16
N ILE A 245 0.79 -0.07 21.55
CA ILE A 245 -0.61 0.41 21.54
C ILE A 245 -1.15 0.41 20.12
N ALA A 246 -0.35 0.87 19.14
CA ALA A 246 -0.74 0.86 17.74
C ALA A 246 -1.04 -0.56 17.24
N PHE A 247 -0.17 -1.51 17.57
CA PHE A 247 -0.33 -2.92 17.22
C PHE A 247 -1.53 -3.56 17.93
N GLY A 248 -1.68 -3.33 19.24
CA GLY A 248 -2.80 -3.82 20.03
C GLY A 248 -4.14 -3.30 19.52
N GLY A 249 -4.27 -1.98 19.34
CA GLY A 249 -5.48 -1.36 18.78
C GLY A 249 -5.80 -1.82 17.36
N MET A 250 -4.79 -2.21 16.59
CA MET A 250 -4.96 -2.74 15.24
C MET A 250 -5.44 -4.19 15.21
N VAL A 251 -5.00 -5.02 16.15
CA VAL A 251 -5.40 -6.44 16.25
C VAL A 251 -6.77 -6.58 16.94
N TRP A 252 -7.02 -5.79 17.99
CA TRP A 252 -8.22 -5.91 18.82
C TRP A 252 -9.41 -5.08 18.33
N LEU A 253 -9.19 -3.84 17.84
CA LEU A 253 -10.30 -2.98 17.41
C LEU A 253 -10.60 -3.13 15.91
N TRP A 254 -11.66 -3.90 15.63
CA TRP A 254 -12.24 -4.12 14.30
C TRP A 254 -11.19 -4.51 13.24
N PRO A 255 -10.87 -5.82 13.10
CA PRO A 255 -9.96 -6.27 12.09
C PRO A 255 -10.60 -6.07 10.71
N GLN A 256 -10.25 -4.96 10.09
CA GLN A 256 -10.56 -4.64 8.70
C GLN A 256 -9.64 -5.48 7.82
N TRP A 257 -9.88 -6.79 7.83
CA TRP A 257 -9.38 -7.70 6.82
C TRP A 257 -9.84 -7.16 5.47
N GLN A 258 -8.96 -6.47 4.74
CA GLN A 258 -9.23 -5.92 3.41
C GLN A 258 -9.67 -7.01 2.40
N SER A 259 -9.57 -8.29 2.76
CA SER A 259 -10.12 -9.42 2.02
C SER A 259 -11.66 -9.45 1.97
N GLY A 260 -12.37 -8.79 2.89
CA GLY A 260 -13.84 -8.72 2.88
C GLY A 260 -14.41 -7.86 1.73
N LEU A 261 -13.70 -6.79 1.33
CA LEU A 261 -14.14 -5.88 0.26
C LEU A 261 -13.93 -6.46 -1.14
N LEU A 262 -13.04 -7.46 -1.29
CA LEU A 262 -12.87 -8.19 -2.55
C LEU A 262 -13.96 -9.25 -2.78
N ARG A 263 -14.62 -9.73 -1.72
CA ARG A 263 -15.68 -10.74 -1.81
C ARG A 263 -17.07 -10.16 -2.10
N GLN A 264 -17.29 -8.88 -1.79
CA GLN A 264 -18.55 -8.17 -2.07
C GLN A 264 -18.67 -7.60 -3.51
N LYS A 265 -17.58 -7.64 -4.29
CA LYS A 265 -17.58 -7.26 -5.73
C LYS A 265 -17.49 -8.48 -6.67
N ARG A 266 -17.98 -9.64 -6.25
CA ARG A 266 -18.39 -10.69 -7.18
C ARG A 266 -19.91 -10.58 -7.37
N PRO A 267 -20.40 -10.13 -8.54
CA PRO A 267 -21.73 -10.52 -8.97
C PRO A 267 -21.79 -12.05 -9.15
#